data_AF-A0A9D4LQN8-F1
#
_entry.id   AF-A0A9D4LQN8-F1
#
_cell.length_a   1.000
_cell.length_b   1.000
_cell.length_c   1.000
_cell.angle_alpha   90.00
_cell.angle_beta   90.00
_cell.angle_gamma   90.00
#
_symmetry.space_group_name_H-M   'P 1'
#
loop_
_entity.id
_entity.type
_entity.pdbx_description
1 polymer ?
#
loop_
_entity_poly.entity_id
_entity_poly.type
_entity_poly.pdbx_seq_one_letter_code
_entity_poly.pdbx_strand_id
1 'polypeptide(L)'
;MLWRISLKLKFRCIAAGKFDDPEKHELVRTSVTNHMLDNESTYKNYMDGDYGVHITCMKQSDGNSRSWATEAEILAAATLYDVDIYVKQYSNG
;
A
#
# COMPACT_ATOMS: atom_id res chain seq x y z
N MET A 1 1.28 6.98 -16.74
CA MET A 1 0.00 7.47 -16.21
C MET A 1 -0.26 6.72 -14.90
N LEU A 2 0.09 7.33 -13.76
CA LEU A 2 0.15 6.68 -12.45
C LEU A 2 -1.26 6.61 -11.82
N TRP A 3 -1.68 5.41 -11.42
CA TRP A 3 -3.03 5.11 -10.92
C TRP A 3 -3.29 5.70 -9.52
N ARG A 4 -4.29 6.58 -9.41
CA ARG A 4 -4.68 7.25 -8.16
C ARG A 4 -5.93 6.59 -7.55
N ILE A 5 -5.78 5.43 -6.91
CA ILE A 5 -6.82 4.84 -6.05
C ILE A 5 -6.52 5.21 -4.60
N SER A 6 -7.56 5.56 -3.82
CA SER A 6 -7.42 5.96 -2.41
C SER A 6 -6.70 4.87 -1.59
N LEU A 7 -5.71 5.29 -0.78
CA LEU A 7 -4.91 4.41 0.09
C LEU A 7 -5.76 3.45 0.93
N LYS A 8 -6.84 4.00 1.49
CA LYS A 8 -7.75 3.27 2.37
C LYS A 8 -8.39 2.09 1.65
N LEU A 9 -8.81 2.26 0.40
CA LEU A 9 -9.46 1.20 -0.37
C LEU A 9 -8.47 0.07 -0.68
N LYS A 10 -7.21 0.39 -1.00
CA LYS A 10 -6.18 -0.63 -1.26
C LYS A 10 -5.92 -1.50 -0.04
N PHE A 11 -5.73 -0.91 1.13
CA PHE A 11 -5.50 -1.69 2.36
C PHE A 11 -6.75 -2.44 2.83
N ARG A 12 -7.96 -1.91 2.59
CA ARG A 12 -9.21 -2.65 2.84
C ARG A 12 -9.33 -3.89 1.95
N CYS A 13 -8.96 -3.80 0.66
CA CYS A 13 -8.95 -4.96 -0.22
C CYS A 13 -7.94 -6.03 0.24
N ILE A 14 -6.74 -5.62 0.65
CA ILE A 14 -5.72 -6.54 1.17
C ILE A 14 -6.19 -7.16 2.50
N ALA A 15 -6.80 -6.36 3.38
CA ALA A 15 -7.33 -6.83 4.67
C ALA A 15 -8.47 -7.83 4.48
N ALA A 16 -9.39 -7.57 3.56
CA ALA A 16 -10.43 -8.52 3.18
C ALA A 16 -9.83 -9.82 2.63
N GLY A 17 -8.84 -9.74 1.73
CA GLY A 17 -8.20 -10.92 1.14
C GLY A 17 -7.42 -11.77 2.16
N LYS A 18 -6.74 -11.13 3.12
CA LYS A 18 -5.87 -11.83 4.08
C LYS A 18 -6.59 -12.27 5.36
N PHE A 19 -7.50 -11.44 5.87
CA PHE A 19 -8.12 -11.62 7.18
C PHE A 19 -9.64 -11.84 7.13
N ASP A 20 -10.23 -11.88 5.94
CA ASP A 20 -11.69 -11.88 5.73
C ASP A 20 -12.40 -10.73 6.46
N ASP A 21 -11.67 -9.64 6.69
CA ASP A 21 -12.13 -8.49 7.47
C ASP A 21 -11.50 -7.19 6.93
N PRO A 22 -12.24 -6.41 6.13
CA PRO A 22 -11.75 -5.15 5.59
C PRO A 22 -11.48 -4.09 6.67
N GLU A 23 -12.07 -4.19 7.87
CA GLU A 23 -11.85 -3.20 8.94
C GLU A 23 -10.45 -3.32 9.56
N LYS A 24 -9.71 -4.40 9.29
CA LYS A 24 -8.29 -4.55 9.65
C LYS A 24 -7.34 -3.77 8.74
N HIS A 25 -7.83 -2.88 7.88
CA HIS A 25 -6.99 -2.10 6.96
C HIS A 25 -5.92 -1.27 7.66
N GLU A 26 -6.18 -0.80 8.88
CA GLU A 26 -5.19 -0.07 9.68
C GLU A 26 -4.01 -0.95 10.09
N LEU A 27 -4.30 -2.17 10.56
CA LEU A 27 -3.29 -3.18 10.87
C LEU A 27 -2.44 -3.49 9.64
N VAL A 28 -3.09 -3.67 8.48
CA VAL A 28 -2.40 -3.93 7.22
C VAL A 28 -1.47 -2.78 6.85
N ARG A 29 -1.98 -1.54 6.90
CA ARG A 29 -1.21 -0.33 6.60
C ARG A 29 0.02 -0.22 7.49
N THR A 30 -0.14 -0.36 8.81
CA THR A 30 0.99 -0.29 9.75
C THR A 30 2.02 -1.37 9.45
N SER A 31 1.58 -2.60 9.21
CA SER A 31 2.48 -3.74 8.95
C SER A 31 3.26 -3.54 7.66
N VAL A 32 2.58 -3.13 6.57
CA VAL A 32 3.23 -2.82 5.28
C VAL A 32 4.21 -1.66 5.42
N THR A 33 3.81 -0.59 6.10
CA THR A 33 4.67 0.60 6.26
C THR A 33 5.92 0.30 7.09
N ASN A 34 5.79 -0.53 8.13
CA ASN A 34 6.95 -0.98 8.91
C ASN A 34 7.84 -1.92 8.08
N HIS A 35 7.26 -2.87 7.34
CA HIS A 35 8.02 -3.73 6.44
C HIS A 35 8.79 -2.93 5.38
N MET A 36 8.18 -1.88 4.84
CA MET A 36 8.84 -0.95 3.93
C MET A 36 9.99 -0.21 4.60
N LEU A 37 9.81 0.29 5.83
CA LEU A 37 10.89 0.94 6.59
C LEU A 37 12.08 0.02 6.81
N ASP A 38 11.83 -1.21 7.22
CA ASP A 38 12.88 -2.20 7.51
C ASP A 38 13.65 -2.61 6.25
N ASN A 39 13.08 -2.35 5.06
CA ASN A 39 13.62 -2.76 3.76
C ASN A 39 13.71 -1.57 2.78
N GLU A 40 14.03 -0.36 3.27
CA GLU A 40 14.03 0.87 2.46
C GLU A 40 14.78 0.71 1.13
N SER A 41 15.97 0.10 1.13
CA SER A 41 16.80 -0.08 -0.07
C SER A 41 16.10 -0.81 -1.21
N THR A 42 15.13 -1.69 -0.88
CA THR A 42 14.35 -2.44 -1.86
C THR A 42 13.27 -1.57 -2.47
N TYR A 43 12.53 -0.82 -1.65
CA TYR A 43 11.31 -0.14 -2.07
C TYR A 43 11.52 1.29 -2.55
N LYS A 44 12.59 1.95 -2.12
CA LYS A 44 12.91 3.34 -2.47
C LYS A 44 12.99 3.58 -3.99
N ASN A 45 13.46 2.59 -4.74
CA ASN A 45 13.60 2.68 -6.20
C ASN A 45 12.26 2.62 -6.95
N TYR A 46 11.18 2.19 -6.29
CA TYR A 46 9.83 2.10 -6.86
C TYR A 46 9.00 3.36 -6.59
N MET A 47 9.61 4.39 -6.02
CA MET A 47 8.91 5.59 -5.59
C MET A 47 9.58 6.83 -6.17
N ASP A 48 8.75 7.72 -6.72
CA ASP A 48 9.16 9.05 -7.10
C ASP A 48 9.06 9.98 -5.87
N GLY A 49 10.19 10.50 -5.37
CA GLY A 49 10.23 11.49 -4.31
C GLY A 49 10.95 11.04 -3.03
N ASP A 50 10.73 11.78 -1.94
CA ASP A 50 11.37 11.48 -0.65
C ASP A 50 10.66 10.32 0.06
N TYR A 51 11.40 9.22 0.24
CA TYR A 51 10.91 7.99 0.86
C TYR A 51 10.44 8.20 2.30
N GLY A 52 11.18 8.97 3.10
CA GLY A 52 10.87 9.21 4.50
C GLY A 52 9.61 10.05 4.68
N VAL A 53 9.42 11.07 3.84
CA VAL A 53 8.19 11.86 3.80
C VAL A 53 7.00 10.98 3.44
N HIS A 54 7.14 10.16 2.39
CA HIS A 54 6.07 9.26 1.97
C HIS A 54 5.66 8.29 3.08
N ILE A 55 6.62 7.62 3.71
CA ILE A 55 6.36 6.73 4.85
C ILE A 55 5.69 7.47 6.01
N THR A 56 6.11 8.71 6.30
CA THR A 56 5.51 9.52 7.37
C THR A 56 4.05 9.84 7.04
N CYS A 57 3.76 10.25 5.80
CA CYS A 57 2.39 10.45 5.33
C CYS A 57 1.58 9.14 5.38
N MET A 58 2.20 8.00 5.08
CA MET A 58 1.59 6.68 5.14
C MET A 58 1.24 6.27 6.56
N LYS A 59 2.02 6.63 7.58
CA LYS A 59 1.70 6.38 9.00
C LYS A 59 0.64 7.33 9.54
N GLN A 60 0.71 8.61 9.16
CA GLN A 60 -0.19 9.65 9.67
C GLN A 60 -1.56 9.69 9.00
N SER A 61 -1.74 8.96 7.90
CA SER A 61 -3.03 8.93 7.22
C SER A 61 -4.15 8.44 8.17
N ASP A 62 -5.27 9.15 8.18
CA ASP A 62 -6.52 8.80 8.86
C ASP A 62 -7.47 8.02 7.94
N GLY A 63 -6.99 7.61 6.77
CA GLY A 63 -7.78 6.97 5.72
C GLY A 63 -8.70 7.92 4.94
N ASN A 64 -8.79 9.21 5.29
CA ASN A 64 -9.42 10.26 4.48
C ASN A 64 -8.41 11.12 3.72
N SER A 65 -7.16 11.10 4.18
CA SER A 65 -6.02 11.74 3.55
C SER A 65 -5.68 11.07 2.22
N ARG A 66 -5.60 11.90 1.17
CA ARG A 66 -5.37 11.54 -0.24
C ARG A 66 -3.92 11.09 -0.52
N SER A 67 -3.27 10.41 0.42
CA SER A 67 -2.03 9.71 0.08
C SER A 67 -2.40 8.59 -0.89
N TRP A 68 -1.57 8.35 -1.90
CA TRP A 68 -1.80 7.28 -2.87
C TRP A 68 -0.79 6.18 -2.59
N ALA A 69 -1.27 4.94 -2.52
CA ALA A 69 -0.36 3.81 -2.52
C ALA A 69 0.14 3.64 -3.94
N THR A 70 1.44 3.54 -4.09
CA THR A 70 2.14 3.23 -5.34
C THR A 70 2.26 1.71 -5.53
N GLU A 71 3.04 1.31 -6.52
CA GLU A 71 3.39 -0.10 -6.76
C GLU A 71 4.22 -0.68 -5.60
N ALA A 72 4.99 0.17 -4.91
CA ALA A 72 5.85 -0.21 -3.79
C ALA A 72 5.05 -0.85 -2.64
N GLU A 73 3.89 -0.31 -2.28
CA GLU A 73 3.04 -0.85 -1.21
C GLU A 73 2.37 -2.17 -1.59
N ILE A 74 2.01 -2.33 -2.86
CA ILE A 74 1.43 -3.58 -3.35
C ILE A 74 2.50 -4.68 -3.30
N LEU A 75 3.71 -4.37 -3.78
CA LEU A 75 4.84 -5.29 -3.71
C LEU A 75 5.20 -5.61 -2.25
N ALA A 76 5.28 -4.61 -1.38
CA ALA A 76 5.57 -4.81 0.03
C ALA A 76 4.51 -5.65 0.74
N ALA A 77 3.22 -5.47 0.42
CA ALA A 77 2.15 -6.29 0.97
C ALA A 77 2.21 -7.74 0.45
N ALA A 78 2.47 -7.94 -0.84
CA ALA A 78 2.64 -9.26 -1.44
C ALA A 78 3.77 -10.04 -0.76
N THR A 79 4.94 -9.40 -0.61
CA THR A 79 6.11 -9.98 0.07
C THR A 79 5.85 -10.25 1.56
N LEU A 80 5.25 -9.30 2.27
CA LEU A 80 5.02 -9.42 3.72
C LEU A 80 4.05 -10.56 4.07
N TYR A 81 2.99 -10.72 3.27
CA TYR A 81 1.94 -11.70 3.57
C TYR A 81 2.11 -13.03 2.83
N ASP A 82 3.14 -13.14 1.99
CA ASP A 82 3.40 -14.25 1.08
C ASP A 82 2.17 -14.57 0.23
N VAL A 83 1.69 -13.55 -0.51
CA VAL A 83 0.48 -13.63 -1.34
C VAL A 83 0.70 -13.01 -2.71
N ASP A 84 0.09 -13.61 -3.73
CA ASP A 84 -0.01 -13.01 -5.05
C ASP A 84 -1.14 -11.98 -5.09
N ILE A 85 -0.83 -10.74 -5.48
CA ILE A 85 -1.82 -9.67 -5.64
C ILE A 85 -2.03 -9.38 -7.13
N TYR A 86 -3.21 -9.72 -7.64
CA TYR A 86 -3.60 -9.45 -9.03
C TYR A 86 -4.40 -8.14 -9.12
N VAL A 87 -3.94 -7.19 -9.93
CA VAL A 87 -4.62 -5.92 -10.19
C VAL A 87 -5.29 -5.96 -11.56
N LYS A 88 -6.62 -5.94 -11.60
CA LYS A 88 -7.39 -5.87 -12.85
C LYS A 88 -7.72 -4.43 -13.19
N GLN A 89 -7.19 -3.95 -14.31
CA GLN A 89 -7.52 -2.64 -14.87
C GLN A 89 -8.63 -2.79 -15.91
N TYR A 90 -9.66 -1.94 -15.83
CA TYR A 90 -10.62 -1.80 -16.92
C TYR A 90 -10.11 -0.73 -17.89
N SER A 91 -9.80 -1.13 -19.13
CA SER A 91 -9.65 -0.17 -20.23
C SER A 91 -11.02 0.09 -20.82
N ASN A 92 -11.49 1.33 -20.75
CA ASN A 92 -12.60 1.76 -21.60
C ASN A 92 -12.01 1.86 -23.01
N GLY A 93 -12.40 0.91 -23.87
CA GLY A 93 -12.10 0.97 -25.31
C GLY A 93 -12.79 2.16 -25.97
#